data_AF-A0A351T3P6-F1
#
_entry.id   AF-A0A351T3P6-F1
#
_cell.length_a   1.000
_cell.length_b   1.000
_cell.length_c   1.000
_cell.angle_alpha   90.00
_cell.angle_beta   90.00
_cell.angle_gamma   90.00
#
_symmetry.space_group_name_H-M   'P 1'
#
loop_
_entity.id
_entity.type
_entity.pdbx_description
1 polymer ?
#
loop_
_entity_poly.entity_id
_entity_poly.type
_entity_poly.pdbx_seq_one_letter_code
_entity_poly.pdbx_strand_id
1 'polypeptide(L)'
;MLGFLLATALMIIRLRNLFAVIMLTGAFSLLSAGLFVIMDAVDVAFTEAAVGAGITTVLFLGTLSLTTSREKPATHQPLLPIAVVLITGAALVYGTMDLPGFGDPSAAPHQYVMPEYVSGTETQIGLPNIVTAVLASYRGFDTLGEVGVIFTAGVGVLLLLNGGIGGRSRRDNSERPAGKGAALSPETDDKKGPDHA
;
A
#
# COMPACT_ATOMS: atom_id res chain seq x y z
N MET A 1 -1.23 -24.68 -2.66
CA MET A 1 -0.82 -23.26 -2.65
C MET A 1 -1.98 -22.33 -2.30
N LEU A 2 -3.13 -22.38 -2.99
CA LEU A 2 -4.28 -21.50 -2.69
C LEU A 2 -4.76 -21.54 -1.23
N GLY A 3 -4.81 -22.73 -0.61
CA GLY A 3 -5.17 -22.83 0.81
C GLY A 3 -4.19 -22.11 1.75
N PHE A 4 -2.90 -22.12 1.43
CA PHE A 4 -1.89 -21.37 2.21
C PHE A 4 -2.06 -19.86 2.02
N LEU A 5 -2.31 -19.40 0.79
CA LEU A 5 -2.61 -17.99 0.50
C LEU A 5 -3.86 -17.51 1.25
N LEU A 6 -4.92 -18.32 1.26
CA LEU A 6 -6.13 -17.99 2.02
C LEU A 6 -5.84 -17.94 3.53
N ALA A 7 -5.10 -18.92 4.05
CA ALA A 7 -4.74 -18.96 5.46
C ALA A 7 -3.89 -17.74 5.88
N THR A 8 -2.89 -17.36 5.09
CA THR A 8 -2.05 -16.18 5.39
C THR A 8 -2.84 -14.89 5.25
N ALA A 9 -3.71 -14.74 4.26
CA ALA A 9 -4.60 -13.59 4.13
C ALA A 9 -5.53 -13.44 5.35
N LEU A 10 -6.15 -14.53 5.79
CA LEU A 10 -6.99 -14.53 7.00
C LEU A 10 -6.18 -14.19 8.26
N MET A 11 -4.94 -14.68 8.36
CA MET A 11 -4.06 -14.38 9.49
C MET A 11 -3.67 -12.90 9.53
N ILE A 12 -3.36 -12.30 8.37
CA ILE A 12 -3.05 -10.87 8.24
C ILE A 12 -4.20 -10.01 8.79
N ILE A 13 -5.44 -10.34 8.45
CA ILE A 13 -6.64 -9.58 8.91
C ILE A 13 -6.84 -9.68 10.43
N ARG A 14 -6.37 -10.75 11.07
CA ARG A 14 -6.59 -11.00 12.51
C ARG A 14 -5.50 -10.43 13.41
N LEU A 15 -4.32 -10.16 12.85
CA LEU A 15 -3.17 -9.69 13.61
C LEU A 15 -3.20 -8.17 13.79
N ARG A 16 -2.94 -7.74 15.03
CA ARG A 16 -2.87 -6.32 15.40
C ARG A 16 -1.44 -5.81 15.52
N ASN A 17 -0.46 -6.71 15.43
CA ASN A 17 0.96 -6.38 15.42
C ASN A 17 1.38 -6.12 13.97
N LEU A 18 1.70 -4.86 13.66
CA LEU A 18 2.03 -4.43 12.31
C LEU A 18 3.34 -5.03 11.80
N PHE A 19 4.32 -5.30 12.68
CA PHE A 19 5.53 -6.02 12.28
C PHE A 19 5.19 -7.42 11.76
N ALA A 20 4.35 -8.16 12.50
CA ALA A 20 3.91 -9.50 12.10
C ALA A 20 3.08 -9.47 10.81
N VAL A 21 2.22 -8.45 10.65
CA VAL A 21 1.46 -8.21 9.41
C VAL A 21 2.40 -8.00 8.23
N ILE A 22 3.43 -7.15 8.36
CA ILE A 22 4.39 -6.89 7.29
C ILE A 22 5.12 -8.17 6.88
N MET A 23 5.61 -8.95 7.86
CA MET A 23 6.28 -10.22 7.57
C MET A 23 5.36 -11.22 6.88
N LEU A 24 4.08 -11.29 7.28
CA LEU A 24 3.11 -12.18 6.64
C LEU A 24 2.68 -11.71 5.25
N THR A 25 2.59 -10.41 5.00
CA THR A 25 2.35 -9.86 3.65
C THR A 25 3.51 -10.20 2.72
N GLY A 26 4.75 -10.10 3.20
CA GLY A 26 5.92 -10.56 2.44
C GLY A 26 5.88 -12.07 2.17
N ALA A 27 5.49 -12.88 3.15
CA ALA A 27 5.31 -14.33 2.96
C ALA A 27 4.17 -14.67 1.99
N PHE A 28 3.04 -13.93 2.04
CA PHE A 28 1.94 -14.05 1.09
C PHE A 28 2.42 -13.79 -0.34
N SER A 29 3.21 -12.73 -0.54
CA SER A 29 3.78 -12.40 -1.86
C SER A 29 4.81 -13.43 -2.35
N LEU A 30 5.60 -14.02 -1.43
CA LEU A 30 6.48 -15.12 -1.81
C LEU A 30 5.71 -16.39 -2.21
N LEU A 31 4.59 -16.67 -1.53
CA LEU A 31 3.69 -17.77 -1.87
C LEU A 31 2.98 -17.54 -3.21
N SER A 32 2.59 -16.31 -3.54
CA SER A 32 2.01 -15.97 -4.85
C SER A 32 3.05 -16.06 -5.96
N ALA A 33 4.29 -15.61 -5.74
CA ALA A 33 5.40 -15.81 -6.68
C ALA A 33 5.62 -17.31 -6.95
N GLY A 34 5.62 -18.16 -5.92
CA GLY A 34 5.69 -19.61 -6.09
C GLY A 34 4.50 -20.18 -6.88
N LEU A 35 3.30 -19.63 -6.71
CA LEU A 35 2.13 -19.99 -7.51
C LEU A 35 2.30 -19.58 -8.98
N PHE A 36 2.89 -18.42 -9.29
CA PHE A 36 3.22 -18.03 -10.67
C PHE A 36 4.24 -18.95 -11.32
N VAL A 37 5.25 -19.42 -10.58
CA VAL A 37 6.19 -20.43 -11.09
C VAL A 37 5.47 -21.74 -11.45
N ILE A 38 4.52 -22.19 -10.63
CA ILE A 38 3.72 -23.41 -10.91
C ILE A 38 2.85 -23.23 -12.17
N MET A 39 2.47 -22.00 -12.50
CA MET A 39 1.71 -21.67 -13.71
C MET A 39 2.61 -21.33 -14.91
N ASP A 40 3.90 -21.69 -14.87
CA ASP A 40 4.90 -21.40 -15.91
C ASP A 40 5.08 -19.89 -16.24
N ALA A 41 4.71 -19.01 -15.31
CA ALA A 41 4.81 -17.57 -15.45
C ALA A 41 6.05 -17.03 -14.70
N VAL A 42 7.24 -17.45 -15.11
CA VAL A 42 8.50 -17.18 -14.38
C VAL A 42 8.86 -15.69 -14.33
N ASP A 43 8.63 -14.94 -15.41
CA ASP A 43 8.93 -13.51 -15.46
C ASP A 43 8.02 -12.71 -14.50
N VAL A 44 6.75 -13.11 -14.38
CA VAL A 44 5.80 -12.55 -13.41
C VAL A 44 6.17 -12.95 -11.98
N ALA A 45 6.64 -14.18 -11.78
CA ALA A 45 7.10 -14.65 -10.47
C ALA A 45 8.30 -13.83 -9.96
N PHE A 46 9.26 -13.51 -10.84
CA PHE A 46 10.42 -12.71 -10.46
C PHE A 46 10.04 -11.27 -10.07
N THR A 47 9.13 -10.64 -10.81
CA THR A 47 8.67 -9.29 -10.47
C THR A 47 7.86 -9.26 -9.18
N GLU A 48 7.00 -10.26 -8.95
CA GLU A 48 6.25 -10.40 -7.69
C GLU A 48 7.19 -10.62 -6.49
N ALA A 49 8.18 -11.51 -6.63
CA ALA A 49 9.14 -11.76 -5.56
C ALA A 49 10.00 -10.51 -5.25
N ALA A 50 10.46 -9.80 -6.28
CA ALA A 50 11.29 -8.61 -6.11
C ALA A 50 10.50 -7.43 -5.52
N VAL A 51 9.30 -7.15 -6.04
CA VAL A 51 8.50 -5.97 -5.65
C VAL A 51 7.65 -6.25 -4.42
N GLY A 52 6.87 -7.33 -4.43
CA GLY A 52 5.92 -7.64 -3.37
C GLY A 52 6.61 -8.16 -2.11
N ALA A 53 7.45 -9.19 -2.23
CA ALA A 53 8.17 -9.74 -1.08
C ALA A 53 9.43 -8.92 -0.72
N GLY A 54 10.12 -8.35 -1.72
CA GLY A 54 11.36 -7.58 -1.52
C GLY A 54 11.12 -6.12 -1.12
N ILE A 55 10.96 -5.24 -2.11
CA ILE A 55 10.97 -3.78 -1.91
C ILE A 55 9.83 -3.32 -0.98
N THR A 56 8.61 -3.82 -1.18
CA THR A 56 7.45 -3.46 -0.35
C THR A 56 7.67 -3.78 1.12
N THR A 57 8.24 -4.94 1.45
CA THR A 57 8.56 -5.31 2.83
C THR A 57 9.55 -4.32 3.44
N VAL A 58 10.61 -3.95 2.71
CA VAL A 58 11.59 -2.96 3.18
C VAL A 58 10.93 -1.60 3.41
N LEU A 59 10.10 -1.12 2.48
CA LEU A 59 9.39 0.15 2.60
C LEU A 59 8.40 0.16 3.77
N PHE A 60 7.67 -0.93 3.99
CA PHE A 60 6.78 -1.06 5.14
C PHE A 60 7.52 -1.14 6.46
N LEU A 61 8.65 -1.85 6.54
CA LEU A 61 9.50 -1.84 7.74
C LEU A 61 10.11 -0.46 7.99
N GLY A 62 10.55 0.23 6.93
CA GLY A 62 11.02 1.61 7.02
C GLY A 62 9.94 2.55 7.56
N THR A 63 8.70 2.41 7.08
CA THR A 63 7.55 3.16 7.59
C THR A 63 7.23 2.79 9.04
N LEU A 64 7.36 1.51 9.40
CA LEU A 64 7.14 1.02 10.76
C LEU A 64 8.15 1.64 11.74
N SER A 65 9.40 1.86 11.31
CA SER A 65 10.43 2.51 12.12
C SER A 65 10.09 3.95 12.52
N LEU A 66 9.21 4.61 11.74
CA LEU A 66 8.74 5.98 11.96
C LEU A 66 7.32 6.03 12.56
N THR A 67 6.68 4.89 12.80
CA THR A 67 5.29 4.81 13.26
C THR A 67 5.15 3.85 14.45
N THR A 68 3.92 3.54 14.86
CA THR A 68 3.67 2.60 15.96
C THR A 68 3.56 1.17 15.44
N SER A 69 4.00 0.19 16.23
CA SER A 69 3.94 -1.23 15.83
C SER A 69 2.58 -1.89 16.07
N ARG A 70 1.61 -1.17 16.63
CA ARG A 70 0.31 -1.73 16.98
C ARG A 70 -0.83 -0.94 16.36
N GLU A 71 -1.76 -1.69 15.75
CA GLU A 71 -2.96 -1.14 15.15
C GLU A 71 -3.82 -0.39 16.18
N LYS A 72 -4.33 0.78 15.79
CA LYS A 72 -5.28 1.55 16.59
C LYS A 72 -6.63 0.82 16.64
N PRO A 73 -7.28 0.68 17.81
CA PRO A 73 -8.61 0.09 17.88
C PRO A 73 -9.62 0.89 17.05
N ALA A 74 -10.46 0.17 16.29
CA ALA A 74 -11.55 0.78 15.54
C ALA A 74 -12.56 1.41 16.50
N THR A 75 -12.94 2.67 16.26
CA THR A 75 -13.92 3.42 17.07
C THR A 75 -15.36 3.04 16.70
N HIS A 76 -15.60 2.51 15.49
CA HIS A 76 -16.93 2.19 14.97
C HIS A 76 -16.95 0.81 14.31
N GLN A 77 -18.15 0.22 14.20
CA GLN A 77 -18.35 -1.01 13.45
C GLN A 77 -18.21 -0.77 11.95
N PRO A 78 -17.28 -1.45 11.25
CA PRO A 78 -16.99 -1.19 9.84
C PRO A 78 -17.96 -1.92 8.90
N LEU A 79 -19.27 -1.82 9.12
CA LEU A 79 -20.27 -2.51 8.29
C LEU A 79 -20.20 -2.08 6.82
N LEU A 80 -20.04 -0.78 6.55
CA LEU A 80 -19.95 -0.25 5.19
C LEU A 80 -18.66 -0.70 4.48
N PRO A 81 -17.45 -0.58 5.07
CA PRO A 81 -16.24 -1.16 4.49
C PRO A 81 -16.34 -2.66 4.22
N ILE A 82 -16.93 -3.43 5.14
CA ILE A 82 -17.13 -4.88 4.95
C ILE A 82 -18.07 -5.14 3.78
N ALA A 83 -19.20 -4.44 3.69
CA ALA A 83 -20.13 -4.57 2.58
C ALA A 83 -19.46 -4.26 1.24
N VAL A 84 -18.66 -3.20 1.16
CA VAL A 84 -17.91 -2.84 -0.05
C VAL A 84 -16.93 -3.94 -0.44
N VAL A 85 -16.14 -4.47 0.49
CA VAL A 85 -15.18 -5.56 0.21
C VAL A 85 -15.89 -6.82 -0.26
N LEU A 86 -17.00 -7.19 0.37
CA LEU A 86 -17.78 -8.38 -0.02
C LEU A 86 -18.44 -8.23 -1.39
N ILE A 87 -19.02 -7.06 -1.69
CA ILE A 87 -19.64 -6.78 -2.99
C ILE A 87 -18.58 -6.80 -4.09
N THR A 88 -17.45 -6.11 -3.89
CA THR A 88 -16.34 -6.10 -4.85
C THR A 88 -15.76 -7.50 -5.04
N GLY A 89 -15.53 -8.25 -3.96
CA GLY A 89 -15.06 -9.63 -4.03
C GLY A 89 -16.03 -10.54 -4.79
N ALA A 90 -17.33 -10.43 -4.52
CA ALA A 90 -18.36 -11.18 -5.23
C ALA A 90 -18.42 -10.81 -6.72
N ALA A 91 -18.29 -9.53 -7.06
CA ALA A 91 -18.25 -9.06 -8.44
C ALA A 91 -17.02 -9.60 -9.20
N LEU A 92 -15.85 -9.62 -8.55
CA LEU A 92 -14.64 -10.22 -9.14
C LEU A 92 -14.82 -11.72 -9.37
N VAL A 93 -15.35 -12.47 -8.39
CA VAL A 93 -15.64 -13.91 -8.54
C VAL A 93 -16.66 -14.16 -9.64
N TYR A 94 -17.71 -13.36 -9.71
CA TYR A 94 -18.71 -13.44 -10.79
C TYR A 94 -18.05 -13.21 -12.16
N GLY A 95 -17.18 -12.19 -12.28
CA GLY A 95 -16.42 -11.93 -13.50
C GLY A 95 -15.51 -13.09 -13.92
N THR A 96 -14.96 -13.85 -12.97
CA THR A 96 -14.13 -15.04 -13.30
C THR A 96 -14.93 -16.20 -13.87
N MET A 97 -16.25 -16.25 -13.69
CA MET A 97 -17.07 -17.32 -14.26
C MET A 97 -17.23 -17.22 -15.78
N ASP A 98 -17.05 -16.01 -16.34
CA ASP A 98 -17.11 -15.75 -17.79
C ASP A 98 -15.74 -15.91 -18.48
N LEU A 99 -14.67 -16.15 -17.71
CA LEU A 99 -13.34 -16.36 -18.27
C LEU A 99 -13.22 -17.79 -18.85
N PRO A 100 -12.48 -17.95 -19.96
CA PRO A 100 -12.16 -19.28 -20.46
C PRO A 100 -11.38 -20.06 -19.40
N GLY A 101 -11.56 -21.39 -19.43
CA GLY A 101 -10.83 -22.28 -18.53
C GLY A 101 -9.33 -22.10 -18.66
N PHE A 102 -8.61 -22.29 -17.55
CA PHE A 102 -7.15 -22.22 -17.57
C PHE A 102 -6.57 -23.18 -18.61
N GLY A 103 -5.76 -22.64 -19.54
CA GLY A 103 -5.15 -23.42 -20.62
C GLY A 103 -6.08 -23.81 -21.77
N ASP A 104 -7.30 -23.28 -21.85
CA ASP A 104 -8.25 -23.59 -22.93
C ASP A 104 -7.67 -23.23 -24.32
N PRO A 105 -7.41 -24.20 -25.22
CA PRO A 105 -6.85 -23.93 -26.53
C PRO A 105 -7.74 -23.07 -27.41
N SER A 106 -9.05 -23.07 -27.17
CA SER A 106 -10.03 -22.29 -27.94
C SER A 106 -10.13 -20.82 -27.49
N ALA A 107 -9.44 -20.44 -26.41
CA ALA A 107 -9.41 -19.07 -25.94
C ALA A 107 -8.83 -18.11 -27.01
N ALA A 108 -9.44 -16.93 -27.14
CA ALA A 108 -9.05 -15.94 -28.15
C ALA A 108 -7.53 -15.61 -28.17
N PRO A 109 -6.83 -15.46 -27.02
CA PRO A 109 -5.39 -15.24 -27.03
C PRO A 109 -4.60 -16.37 -27.70
N HIS A 110 -5.00 -17.63 -27.50
CA HIS A 110 -4.33 -18.80 -28.07
C HIS A 110 -4.59 -18.98 -29.57
N GLN A 111 -5.73 -18.49 -30.07
CA GLN A 111 -6.12 -18.61 -31.48
C GLN A 111 -5.54 -17.50 -32.35
N TYR A 112 -5.54 -16.25 -31.86
CA TYR A 112 -5.26 -15.09 -32.71
C TYR A 112 -3.88 -14.48 -32.49
N VAL A 113 -3.40 -14.43 -31.25
CA VAL A 113 -2.24 -13.61 -30.89
C VAL A 113 -1.03 -14.47 -30.56
N MET A 114 -1.22 -15.55 -29.80
CA MET A 114 -0.14 -16.43 -29.39
C MET A 114 0.63 -17.06 -30.57
N PRO A 115 -0.02 -17.51 -31.67
CA PRO A 115 0.72 -18.08 -32.79
C PRO A 115 1.74 -17.10 -33.37
N GLU A 116 1.34 -15.84 -33.56
CA GLU A 116 2.23 -14.78 -34.04
C GLU A 116 3.37 -14.49 -33.06
N TYR A 117 3.08 -14.43 -31.75
CA TYR A 117 4.13 -14.20 -30.76
C TYR A 117 5.13 -15.36 -30.70
N VAL A 118 4.68 -16.61 -30.83
CA VAL A 118 5.59 -17.78 -30.79
C VAL A 118 6.46 -17.83 -32.04
N SER A 119 5.88 -17.75 -33.24
CA SER A 119 6.67 -17.84 -34.49
C SER A 119 7.44 -16.56 -34.81
N GLY A 120 6.87 -15.41 -34.49
CA GLY A 120 7.42 -14.10 -34.80
C GLY A 120 8.56 -13.69 -33.86
N THR A 121 8.56 -14.15 -32.61
CA THR A 121 9.63 -13.81 -31.64
C THR A 121 11.01 -14.27 -32.13
N GLU A 122 11.15 -15.51 -32.56
CA GLU A 122 12.44 -16.03 -33.03
C GLU A 122 12.84 -15.43 -34.39
N THR A 123 11.87 -15.27 -35.29
CA THR A 123 12.14 -14.88 -36.69
C THR A 123 12.30 -13.37 -36.90
N GLN A 124 11.60 -12.54 -36.12
CA GLN A 124 11.54 -11.08 -36.32
C GLN A 124 12.30 -10.30 -35.24
N ILE A 125 12.31 -10.81 -33.99
CA ILE A 125 12.87 -10.10 -32.83
C ILE A 125 14.24 -10.68 -32.44
N GLY A 126 14.44 -12.00 -32.62
CA GLY A 126 15.71 -12.68 -32.35
C GLY A 126 16.02 -12.87 -30.87
N LEU A 127 15.02 -12.76 -29.99
CA LEU A 127 15.14 -13.02 -28.56
C LEU A 127 14.53 -14.38 -28.21
N PRO A 128 15.17 -15.20 -27.36
CA PRO A 128 14.60 -16.50 -26.99
C PRO A 128 13.45 -16.40 -25.97
N ASN A 129 13.35 -15.31 -25.20
CA ASN A 129 12.29 -15.12 -24.22
C ASN A 129 11.11 -14.37 -24.86
N ILE A 130 9.99 -15.09 -25.03
CA ILE A 130 8.75 -14.57 -25.63
C ILE A 130 8.13 -13.44 -24.80
N VAL A 131 8.12 -13.53 -23.47
CA VAL A 131 7.53 -12.50 -22.61
C VAL A 131 8.29 -11.18 -22.76
N THR A 132 9.63 -11.23 -22.76
CA THR A 132 10.48 -10.06 -22.96
C THR A 132 10.26 -9.47 -24.36
N ALA A 133 10.16 -10.32 -25.39
CA ALA A 133 9.88 -9.88 -26.76
C ALA A 133 8.49 -9.20 -26.87
N VAL A 134 7.48 -9.73 -26.19
CA VAL A 134 6.15 -9.10 -26.14
C VAL A 134 6.20 -7.76 -25.42
N LEU A 135 6.80 -7.69 -24.23
CA LEU A 135 6.85 -6.46 -23.43
C LEU A 135 7.69 -5.35 -24.07
N ALA A 136 8.81 -5.69 -24.71
CA ALA A 136 9.73 -4.72 -25.28
C ALA A 136 9.38 -4.33 -26.72
N SER A 137 8.79 -5.24 -27.51
CA SER A 137 8.57 -5.03 -28.94
C SER A 137 7.07 -5.01 -29.29
N TYR A 138 6.35 -6.13 -29.20
CA TYR A 138 4.94 -6.17 -29.65
C TYR A 138 4.02 -5.22 -28.87
N ARG A 139 4.28 -5.05 -27.56
CA ARG A 139 3.52 -4.20 -26.63
C ARG A 139 4.41 -3.16 -25.95
N GLY A 140 5.47 -2.71 -26.64
CA GLY A 140 6.42 -1.72 -26.13
C GLY A 140 5.81 -0.37 -25.74
N PHE A 141 4.68 0.01 -26.34
CA PHE A 141 3.99 1.25 -25.98
C PHE A 141 3.30 1.16 -24.61
N ASP A 142 2.71 0.00 -24.27
CA ASP A 142 2.08 -0.22 -22.97
C ASP A 142 3.14 -0.15 -21.86
N THR A 143 4.31 -0.78 -22.08
CA THR A 143 5.42 -0.79 -21.13
C THR A 143 6.10 0.57 -21.01
N LEU A 144 6.20 1.36 -22.08
CA LEU A 144 6.66 2.75 -22.01
C LEU A 144 5.74 3.61 -21.14
N GLY A 145 4.43 3.39 -21.22
CA GLY A 145 3.44 4.01 -20.34
C GLY A 145 3.64 3.63 -18.87
N GLU A 146 3.81 2.33 -18.58
CA GLU A 146 4.10 1.83 -17.23
C GLU A 146 5.39 2.44 -16.64
N VAL A 147 6.47 2.49 -17.43
CA VAL A 147 7.73 3.13 -17.03
C VAL A 147 7.51 4.61 -16.72
N GLY A 148 6.72 5.32 -17.53
CA GLY A 148 6.35 6.72 -17.28
C GLY A 148 5.63 6.92 -15.95
N VAL A 149 4.70 6.03 -15.60
CA VAL A 149 3.97 6.06 -14.31
C VAL A 149 4.91 5.81 -13.14
N ILE A 150 5.75 4.76 -13.21
CA ILE A 150 6.70 4.42 -12.13
C ILE A 150 7.72 5.55 -11.95
N PHE A 151 8.25 6.10 -13.04
CA PHE A 151 9.16 7.23 -13.01
C PHE A 151 8.51 8.45 -12.33
N THR A 152 7.29 8.79 -12.72
CA THR A 152 6.55 9.92 -12.15
C THR A 152 6.28 9.71 -10.66
N ALA A 153 5.89 8.50 -10.24
CA ALA A 153 5.73 8.15 -8.84
C ALA A 153 7.04 8.29 -8.05
N GLY A 154 8.16 7.82 -8.62
CA GLY A 154 9.49 7.95 -8.03
C GLY A 154 9.92 9.41 -7.84
N VAL A 155 9.73 10.26 -8.87
CA VAL A 155 9.96 11.72 -8.77
C VAL A 155 9.06 12.34 -7.70
N GLY A 156 7.78 11.96 -7.66
CA GLY A 156 6.84 12.41 -6.63
C GLY A 156 7.29 12.08 -5.21
N VAL A 157 7.75 10.84 -4.98
CA VAL A 157 8.31 10.42 -3.69
C VAL A 157 9.57 11.23 -3.35
N LEU A 158 10.49 11.43 -4.30
CA LEU A 158 11.71 12.21 -4.07
C LEU A 158 11.38 13.67 -3.71
N LEU A 159 10.41 14.29 -4.38
CA LEU A 159 9.95 15.64 -4.08
C LEU A 159 9.31 15.73 -2.69
N LEU A 160 8.51 14.73 -2.29
CA LEU A 160 7.92 14.68 -0.95
C LEU A 160 8.97 14.50 0.16
N LEU A 161 10.02 13.71 -0.09
CA LEU A 161 11.11 13.50 0.86
C LEU A 161 12.06 14.70 0.93
N ASN A 162 12.36 15.35 -0.21
CA ASN A 162 13.25 16.51 -0.28
C ASN A 162 12.58 17.83 0.15
N GLY A 163 11.27 17.96 -0.06
CA GLY A 163 10.48 19.14 0.31
C GLY A 163 10.31 19.34 1.82
N GLY A 164 10.83 18.41 2.62
CA GLY A 164 10.91 18.54 4.07
C GLY A 164 9.55 18.38 4.75
N ILE A 165 9.49 17.39 5.64
CA ILE A 165 8.68 17.43 6.85
C ILE A 165 9.27 18.57 7.73
N GLY A 166 9.12 19.82 7.27
CA GLY A 166 9.88 21.00 7.69
C GLY A 166 9.00 22.24 7.69
N GLY A 167 7.80 22.12 8.27
CA GLY A 167 6.81 23.20 8.34
C GLY A 167 5.86 23.09 9.52
N ARG A 168 6.31 22.53 10.65
CA ARG A 168 5.60 22.61 11.94
C ARG A 168 6.54 23.11 13.04
N SER A 169 7.18 24.24 12.78
CA SER A 169 7.75 25.05 13.87
C SER A 169 6.66 25.95 14.44
N ARG A 170 5.92 25.39 15.40
CA ARG A 170 5.60 25.99 16.70
C ARG A 170 5.74 27.53 16.77
N ARG A 171 4.67 28.27 16.45
CA ARG A 171 4.48 29.66 16.93
C ARG A 171 3.00 30.06 16.90
N ASP A 172 2.24 29.46 17.81
CA ASP A 172 0.99 30.08 18.29
C ASP A 172 0.84 29.76 19.77
N ASN A 173 1.62 30.47 20.60
CA ASN A 173 1.30 30.69 22.00
C ASN A 173 2.22 31.79 22.59
N SER A 174 2.10 33.03 22.12
CA SER A 174 2.67 34.18 22.86
C SER A 174 2.06 35.52 22.47
N GLU A 175 0.74 35.64 22.30
CA GLU A 175 0.08 36.96 22.29
C GLU A 175 -1.26 36.90 23.06
N ARG A 176 -1.16 36.98 24.38
CA ARG A 176 -2.18 37.66 25.18
C ARG A 176 -1.49 38.80 25.93
N PRO A 177 -1.68 40.06 25.53
CA PRO A 177 -1.21 41.17 26.34
C PRO A 177 -2.09 41.23 27.61
N ALA A 178 -1.46 41.03 28.76
CA ALA A 178 -2.06 41.29 30.05
C ALA A 178 -2.35 42.81 30.13
N GLY A 179 -3.61 43.19 29.95
CA GLY A 179 -4.07 44.55 30.16
C GLY A 179 -3.82 44.98 31.61
N LYS A 180 -3.00 46.02 31.78
CA LYS A 180 -2.87 46.81 33.01
C LYS A 180 -3.53 48.17 32.78
N GLY A 181 -4.30 48.59 33.79
CA GLY A 181 -4.80 49.96 34.00
C GLY A 181 -6.11 49.88 34.79
N ALA A 182 -6.36 50.56 35.90
CA ALA A 182 -5.67 51.61 36.68
C ALA A 182 -6.40 51.60 38.07
N ALA A 183 -5.72 51.56 39.22
CA ALA A 183 -5.17 52.68 40.02
C ALA A 183 -6.06 53.11 41.23
N LEU A 184 -5.45 53.07 42.43
CA LEU A 184 -5.65 53.89 43.66
C LEU A 184 -7.00 53.71 44.42
N SER A 185 -7.07 53.49 45.74
CA SER A 185 -6.36 54.07 46.90
C SER A 185 -6.38 53.14 48.14
N PRO A 186 -5.55 53.36 49.18
CA PRO A 186 -5.60 52.63 50.45
C PRO A 186 -6.51 53.34 51.47
N GLU A 187 -7.47 52.61 52.05
CA GLU A 187 -8.32 53.12 53.14
C GLU A 187 -8.22 52.19 54.37
N THR A 188 -7.50 52.72 55.36
CA THR A 188 -7.62 52.60 56.83
C THR A 188 -8.29 51.37 57.47
N ASP A 189 -7.48 50.70 58.30
CA ASP A 189 -7.71 50.41 59.74
C ASP A 189 -9.16 50.44 60.23
N ASP A 190 -9.72 49.26 60.54
CA ASP A 190 -10.59 49.12 61.71
C ASP A 190 -10.45 47.73 62.35
N LYS A 191 -10.14 47.75 63.64
CA LYS A 191 -10.01 46.60 64.52
C LYS A 191 -11.39 46.24 65.07
N LYS A 192 -11.89 45.05 64.72
CA LYS A 192 -12.80 44.27 65.59
C LYS A 192 -11.90 43.25 66.30
N GLY A 193 -11.70 43.25 67.61
CA GLY A 193 -12.66 43.35 68.72
C GLY A 193 -12.51 42.03 69.52
N PRO A 194 -12.27 42.05 70.84
CA PRO A 194 -11.86 40.86 71.59
C PRO A 194 -13.08 40.08 72.11
N ASP A 195 -13.04 38.75 72.00
CA ASP A 195 -13.94 37.89 72.78
C ASP A 195 -13.13 37.19 73.87
N HIS A 196 -13.40 37.61 75.10
CA HIS A 196 -13.12 36.88 76.34
C HIS A 196 -14.33 36.00 76.68
N ALA A 197 -14.09 34.71 76.94
CA ALA A 197 -14.69 33.93 78.03
C ALA A 197 -13.97 32.57 78.15
#